data_AF-A0AAD4Q522-F1
#
_entry.id   AF-A0AAD4Q522-F1
#
_cell.length_a   1.000
_cell.length_b   1.000
_cell.length_c   1.000
_cell.angle_alpha   90.00
_cell.angle_beta   90.00
_cell.angle_gamma   90.00
#
_symmetry.space_group_name_H-M   'P 1'
#
loop_
_entity.id
_entity.type
_entity.pdbx_description
1 polymer ?
#
loop_
_entity_poly.entity_id
_entity_poly.type
_entity_poly.pdbx_seq_one_letter_code
_entity_poly.pdbx_strand_id
1 'polypeptide(L)'
;MLQEFARCFQIKTGTSFDVKRRQIGCLAHIINLATQAVISARTKSKYYNGDPTDDHLPKDLGTSKRDEIGIVRAICIKARSSSQHKELFKSIQVRNNISPVNLLLDMKVQWSSTYIMLYRADLIAMYTRRSTNLSLALD
;
A
#
# COMPACT_ATOMS: atom_id res chain seq x y z
N MET A 1 -7.28 -25.53 1.01
CA MET A 1 -6.42 -26.19 0.00
C MET A 1 -5.63 -27.37 0.59
N LEU A 2 -4.74 -27.19 1.57
CA LEU A 2 -3.95 -28.31 2.11
C LEU A 2 -4.77 -29.37 2.88
N GLN A 3 -5.90 -29.00 3.50
CA GLN A 3 -6.83 -29.98 4.08
C GLN A 3 -7.45 -30.89 3.02
N GLU A 4 -7.80 -30.33 1.87
CA GLU A 4 -8.36 -31.08 0.75
C GLU A 4 -7.30 -32.00 0.12
N PHE A 5 -6.06 -31.51 0.02
CA PHE A 5 -4.92 -32.35 -0.35
C PHE A 5 -4.75 -33.54 0.62
N ALA A 6 -4.80 -33.30 1.93
CA ALA A 6 -4.66 -34.35 2.94
C ALA A 6 -5.78 -35.40 2.84
N ARG A 7 -7.01 -34.96 2.58
CA ARG A 7 -8.17 -35.84 2.33
C ARG A 7 -7.91 -36.74 1.12
N CYS A 8 -7.52 -36.16 -0.02
CA CYS A 8 -7.21 -36.91 -1.24
C CYS A 8 -6.00 -37.85 -1.08
N PHE A 9 -4.98 -37.42 -0.33
CA PHE A 9 -3.80 -38.23 -0.04
C PHE A 9 -4.15 -39.48 0.77
N GLN A 10 -4.99 -39.34 1.80
CA GLN A 10 -5.49 -40.46 2.60
C GLN A 10 -6.27 -41.47 1.74
N ILE A 11 -7.15 -40.98 0.86
CA ILE A 11 -7.94 -41.84 -0.02
C ILE A 11 -7.05 -42.66 -0.96
N LYS A 12 -5.98 -42.06 -1.50
CA LYS A 12 -5.10 -42.73 -2.47
C LYS A 12 -4.03 -43.62 -1.85
N THR A 13 -3.51 -43.27 -0.68
CA THR A 13 -2.33 -43.92 -0.10
C THR A 13 -2.64 -44.75 1.15
N GLY A 14 -3.85 -44.63 1.70
CA GLY A 14 -4.22 -45.22 2.99
C GLY A 14 -3.51 -44.59 4.19
N THR A 15 -2.65 -43.59 3.98
CA THR A 15 -1.82 -42.98 5.02
C THR A 15 -2.30 -41.56 5.32
N SER A 16 -2.26 -41.16 6.59
CA SER A 16 -2.69 -39.83 7.01
C SER A 16 -1.62 -38.78 6.75
N PHE A 17 -2.04 -37.63 6.23
CA PHE A 17 -1.18 -36.47 6.02
C PHE A 17 -1.44 -35.42 7.09
N ASP A 18 -0.47 -35.23 7.99
CA ASP A 18 -0.53 -34.16 8.99
C ASP A 18 -0.25 -32.81 8.35
N VAL A 19 -1.32 -32.09 8.02
CA VAL A 19 -1.26 -30.76 7.41
C VAL A 19 -0.49 -29.78 8.28
N LYS A 20 -0.68 -29.79 9.61
CA LYS A 20 -0.09 -28.78 10.49
C LYS A 20 1.42 -28.96 10.59
N ARG A 21 1.89 -30.20 10.71
CA ARG A 21 3.32 -30.49 10.83
C ARG A 21 4.08 -30.43 9.50
N ARG A 22 3.38 -30.55 8.36
CA ARG A 22 3.99 -30.59 7.02
C ARG A 22 3.66 -29.37 6.15
N GLN A 23 2.95 -28.39 6.69
CA GLN A 23 2.73 -27.11 6.01
C GLN A 23 4.01 -26.28 6.06
N ILE A 24 4.71 -26.20 4.94
CA ILE A 24 5.79 -25.24 4.76
C ILE A 24 5.17 -23.89 4.42
N GLY A 25 5.44 -22.87 5.23
CA GLY A 25 5.04 -21.49 4.90
C GLY A 25 5.78 -21.02 3.65
N CYS A 26 5.07 -20.44 2.69
CA CYS A 26 5.77 -19.89 1.52
C CYS A 26 6.62 -18.69 1.95
N LEU A 27 7.83 -18.57 1.39
CA LEU A 27 8.75 -17.48 1.72
C LEU A 27 8.09 -16.11 1.56
N ALA A 28 7.29 -15.94 0.50
CA ALA A 28 6.52 -14.72 0.26
C ALA A 28 5.54 -14.39 1.40
N HIS A 29 4.90 -15.38 2.01
CA HIS A 29 4.00 -15.16 3.15
C HIS A 29 4.77 -14.76 4.41
N ILE A 30 5.92 -15.38 4.67
CA ILE A 30 6.79 -15.03 5.80
C ILE A 30 7.25 -13.57 5.68
N ILE A 31 7.74 -13.18 4.49
CA ILE A 31 8.15 -11.79 4.21
C ILE A 31 6.97 -10.84 4.41
N ASN A 32 5.78 -11.18 3.89
CA ASN A 32 4.59 -10.37 4.06
C ASN A 32 4.20 -10.17 5.54
N LEU A 33 4.26 -11.22 6.36
CA LEU A 33 4.01 -11.13 7.79
C LEU A 33 5.05 -10.23 8.50
N ALA A 34 6.33 -10.41 8.20
CA ALA A 34 7.40 -9.60 8.76
C ALA A 34 7.24 -8.11 8.40
N THR A 35 6.99 -7.82 7.12
CA THR A 35 6.74 -6.46 6.63
C THR A 35 5.51 -5.84 7.28
N GLN A 36 4.39 -6.57 7.38
CA GLN A 36 3.19 -6.09 8.08
C GLN A 36 3.47 -5.76 9.54
N ALA A 37 4.26 -6.58 10.24
CA ALA A 37 4.63 -6.34 11.63
C ALA A 37 5.42 -5.03 11.76
N VAL A 38 6.43 -4.82 10.92
CA VAL A 38 7.22 -3.57 10.90
C VAL A 38 6.35 -2.34 10.61
N ILE A 39 5.47 -2.42 9.61
CA ILE A 39 4.57 -1.30 9.25
C ILE A 39 3.61 -0.99 10.40
N SER A 40 3.06 -2.02 11.06
CA SER A 40 2.12 -1.85 12.18
C SER A 40 2.72 -1.18 13.43
N ALA A 41 4.05 -1.22 13.54
CA ALA A 41 4.80 -0.51 14.57
C ALA A 41 4.98 0.99 14.23
N ARG A 42 4.85 1.37 12.96
CA ARG A 42 5.04 2.75 12.48
C ARG A 42 3.73 3.50 12.24
N THR A 43 2.70 2.83 11.77
CA THR A 43 1.40 3.44 11.46
C THR A 43 0.26 2.64 12.07
N LYS A 44 -0.77 3.34 12.56
CA LYS A 44 -2.04 2.75 13.01
C LYS A 44 -3.16 2.94 11.98
N SER A 45 -2.88 3.61 10.87
CA SER A 45 -3.83 3.76 9.76
C SER A 45 -4.25 2.39 9.22
N LYS A 46 -5.52 2.27 8.86
CA LYS A 46 -6.04 1.07 8.22
C LYS A 46 -5.50 0.94 6.80
N TYR A 47 -5.30 -0.30 6.36
CA TYR A 47 -5.09 -0.59 4.93
C TYR A 47 -6.38 -0.33 4.15
N TYR A 48 -6.26 -0.07 2.86
CA TYR A 48 -7.42 0.03 1.99
C TYR A 48 -8.13 -1.34 1.89
N ASN A 49 -9.45 -1.32 2.04
CA ASN A 49 -10.32 -2.51 2.02
C ASN A 49 -11.43 -2.42 0.96
N GLY A 50 -11.56 -1.30 0.24
CA GLY A 50 -12.60 -1.12 -0.78
C GLY A 50 -13.97 -0.70 -0.26
N ASP A 51 -14.14 -0.53 1.05
CA ASP A 51 -15.41 -0.10 1.64
C ASP A 51 -15.59 1.42 1.45
N PRO A 52 -16.65 1.87 0.76
CA PRO A 52 -16.90 3.29 0.54
C PRO A 52 -17.24 4.07 1.82
N THR A 53 -17.57 3.39 2.92
CA THR A 53 -17.92 4.00 4.21
C THR A 53 -16.74 4.10 5.18
N ASP A 54 -15.58 3.48 4.86
CA ASP A 54 -14.41 3.53 5.73
C ASP A 54 -13.75 4.91 5.64
N ASP A 55 -13.77 5.63 6.76
CA ASP A 55 -13.11 6.92 6.87
C ASP A 55 -11.59 6.71 6.98
N HIS A 56 -10.90 7.02 5.88
CA HIS A 56 -9.45 6.91 5.76
C HIS A 56 -8.73 8.21 6.13
N LEU A 57 -9.41 9.16 6.79
CA LEU A 57 -8.77 10.39 7.26
C LEU A 57 -7.80 10.10 8.42
N PRO A 58 -6.54 10.60 8.35
CA PRO A 58 -5.62 10.51 9.47
C PRO A 58 -6.17 11.34 10.64
N LYS A 59 -6.33 10.72 11.81
CA LYS A 59 -6.83 11.39 13.02
C LYS A 59 -5.82 12.38 13.62
N ASP A 60 -4.56 12.31 13.17
CA ASP A 60 -3.43 13.01 13.77
C ASP A 60 -2.98 14.25 12.97
N LEU A 61 -3.85 14.75 12.06
CA LEU A 61 -3.57 15.97 11.29
C LEU A 61 -3.38 17.17 12.23
N GLY A 62 -2.13 17.62 12.40
CA GLY A 62 -1.77 18.79 13.22
C GLY A 62 -1.05 18.48 14.53
N THR A 63 -0.85 17.21 14.90
CA THR A 63 -0.02 16.85 16.06
C THR A 63 1.48 16.88 15.74
N SER A 64 2.32 16.93 16.77
CA SER A 64 3.78 16.91 16.65
C SER A 64 4.34 15.55 16.18
N LYS A 65 3.53 14.49 16.24
CA LYS A 65 3.90 13.13 15.83
C LYS A 65 2.91 12.65 14.77
N ARG A 66 3.17 13.06 13.52
CA ARG A 66 2.30 12.78 12.38
C ARG A 66 2.48 11.32 11.94
N ASP A 67 1.40 10.64 11.59
CA ASP A 67 1.46 9.35 10.91
C ASP A 67 1.70 9.59 9.40
N GLU A 68 2.96 9.73 8.99
CA GLU A 68 3.29 10.07 7.60
C GLU A 68 2.80 9.00 6.61
N ILE A 69 2.89 7.72 7.00
CA ILE A 69 2.40 6.61 6.18
C ILE A 69 0.87 6.70 6.05
N GLY A 70 0.17 6.97 7.16
CA GLY A 70 -1.27 7.17 7.16
C GLY A 70 -1.73 8.34 6.29
N ILE A 71 -1.00 9.45 6.31
CA ILE A 71 -1.26 10.62 5.45
C ILE A 71 -1.10 10.25 3.98
N VAL A 72 0.01 9.60 3.60
CA VAL A 72 0.24 9.18 2.21
C VAL A 72 -0.84 8.19 1.76
N ARG A 73 -1.25 7.25 2.61
CA ARG A 73 -2.37 6.34 2.32
C ARG A 73 -3.66 7.09 2.03
N ALA A 74 -4.03 8.05 2.88
CA ALA A 74 -5.24 8.83 2.71
C ALA A 74 -5.25 9.60 1.38
N ILE A 75 -4.10 10.22 1.03
CA ILE A 75 -3.92 10.90 -0.27
C ILE A 75 -4.10 9.91 -1.42
N CYS A 76 -3.45 8.74 -1.35
CA CYS A 76 -3.54 7.72 -2.40
C CYS A 76 -4.97 7.22 -2.59
N ILE A 77 -5.72 7.03 -1.50
CA ILE A 77 -7.13 6.60 -1.54
C ILE A 77 -7.98 7.69 -2.19
N LYS A 78 -7.86 8.94 -1.74
CA LYS A 78 -8.67 10.04 -2.26
C LYS A 78 -8.36 10.34 -3.73
N ALA A 79 -7.08 10.37 -4.11
CA ALA A 79 -6.68 10.56 -5.51
C ALA A 79 -7.23 9.48 -6.45
N ARG A 80 -7.58 8.30 -5.91
CA ARG A 80 -8.09 7.15 -6.68
C ARG A 80 -9.58 6.88 -6.49
N SER A 81 -10.27 7.61 -5.63
CA SER A 81 -11.64 7.27 -5.23
C SER A 81 -12.66 7.41 -6.37
N SER A 82 -12.36 8.20 -7.41
CA SER A 82 -13.17 8.27 -8.64
C SER A 82 -12.30 8.50 -9.88
N SER A 83 -12.89 8.29 -11.06
CA SER A 83 -12.24 8.63 -12.34
C SER A 83 -11.87 10.11 -12.42
N GLN A 84 -12.75 11.00 -11.94
CA GLN A 84 -12.53 12.45 -11.88
C GLN A 84 -11.31 12.80 -11.04
N HIS A 85 -11.14 12.20 -9.85
CA HIS A 85 -9.97 12.44 -9.01
C HIS A 85 -8.68 11.95 -9.67
N LYS A 86 -8.72 10.80 -10.37
CA LYS A 86 -7.56 10.27 -11.10
C LYS A 86 -7.16 11.18 -12.25
N GLU A 87 -8.14 11.69 -12.99
CA GLU A 87 -7.91 12.61 -14.10
C GLU A 87 -7.39 13.97 -13.61
N LEU A 88 -7.98 14.51 -12.54
CA LEU A 88 -7.49 15.73 -11.90
C LEU A 88 -6.05 15.56 -11.41
N PHE A 89 -5.74 14.43 -10.78
CA PHE A 89 -4.38 14.14 -10.32
C PHE A 89 -3.39 14.09 -11.50
N LYS A 90 -3.76 13.39 -12.57
CA LYS A 90 -2.96 13.34 -13.81
C LYS A 90 -2.76 14.72 -14.42
N SER A 91 -3.81 15.55 -14.49
CA SER A 91 -3.72 16.88 -15.10
C SER A 91 -2.82 17.82 -14.29
N ILE A 92 -2.83 17.71 -12.96
CA ILE A 92 -1.89 18.41 -12.08
C ILE A 92 -0.44 17.99 -12.39
N GLN A 93 -0.17 16.69 -12.55
CA GLN A 93 1.19 16.21 -12.89
C GLN A 93 1.66 16.76 -14.24
N VAL A 94 0.81 16.70 -15.26
CA VAL A 94 1.13 17.22 -16.61
C VAL A 94 1.40 18.73 -16.57
N ARG A 95 0.56 19.51 -15.86
CA ARG A 95 0.75 20.96 -15.71
C ARG A 95 2.08 21.32 -15.05
N ASN A 96 2.60 20.45 -14.19
CA ASN A 96 3.88 20.64 -13.51
C ASN A 96 5.07 20.04 -14.27
N ASN A 97 4.90 19.64 -15.53
CA ASN A 97 5.93 18.98 -16.36
C ASN A 97 6.48 17.67 -15.74
N ILE A 98 5.64 16.97 -14.96
CA ILE A 98 5.98 15.70 -14.33
C ILE A 98 5.41 14.57 -15.19
N SER A 99 6.23 13.54 -15.47
CA SER A 99 5.74 12.31 -16.08
C SER A 99 4.62 11.71 -15.21
N PRO A 100 3.39 11.52 -15.73
CA PRO A 100 2.28 11.08 -14.90
C PRO A 100 2.54 9.71 -14.25
N VAL A 101 2.45 9.67 -12.93
CA VAL A 101 2.58 8.44 -12.13
C VAL A 101 1.28 8.22 -11.38
N ASN A 102 0.69 7.04 -11.53
CA ASN A 102 -0.46 6.64 -10.73
C ASN A 102 -0.02 6.30 -9.30
N LEU A 103 -0.59 6.92 -8.28
CA LEU A 103 -0.44 6.43 -6.92
C LEU A 103 -1.02 5.01 -6.81
N LEU A 104 -0.40 4.14 -6.02
CA LEU A 104 -0.89 2.78 -5.78
C LEU A 104 -1.42 2.66 -4.35
N LEU A 105 -2.51 1.90 -4.21
CA LEU A 105 -3.14 1.68 -2.91
C LEU A 105 -2.30 0.70 -2.11
N ASP A 106 -2.12 1.00 -0.83
CA ASP A 106 -1.48 0.12 0.13
C ASP A 106 -2.47 -0.96 0.58
N MET A 107 -2.12 -2.22 0.31
CA MET A 107 -2.99 -3.37 0.48
C MET A 107 -2.33 -4.36 1.44
N LYS A 108 -3.07 -4.80 2.45
CA LYS A 108 -2.55 -5.72 3.47
C LYS A 108 -1.90 -6.97 2.86
N VAL A 109 -2.47 -7.52 1.79
CA VAL A 109 -2.05 -8.80 1.20
C VAL A 109 -0.75 -8.73 0.38
N GLN A 110 -0.23 -7.53 0.10
CA GLN A 110 0.93 -7.34 -0.77
C GLN A 110 2.08 -6.67 -0.03
N TRP A 111 3.12 -7.45 0.27
CA TRP A 111 4.30 -7.05 1.04
C TRP A 111 5.07 -5.85 0.48
N SER A 112 5.01 -5.60 -0.83
CA SER A 112 5.68 -4.47 -1.47
C SER A 112 4.80 -3.22 -1.64
N SER A 113 3.50 -3.29 -1.30
CA SER A 113 2.55 -2.23 -1.66
C SER A 113 2.83 -0.92 -0.93
N THR A 114 3.13 -0.97 0.38
CA THR A 114 3.57 0.20 1.16
C THR A 114 4.82 0.84 0.58
N TYR A 115 5.83 0.05 0.20
CA TYR A 115 7.06 0.56 -0.40
C TYR A 115 6.77 1.30 -1.72
N ILE A 116 6.00 0.67 -2.63
CA ILE A 116 5.70 1.27 -3.92
C ILE A 116 4.85 2.55 -3.77
N MET A 117 3.91 2.56 -2.81
CA MET A 117 3.12 3.74 -2.48
C MET A 117 4.03 4.90 -2.04
N LEU A 118 4.91 4.67 -1.06
CA LEU A 118 5.82 5.68 -0.54
C LEU A 118 6.81 6.16 -1.62
N TYR A 119 7.37 5.24 -2.39
CA TYR A 119 8.29 5.57 -3.48
C TYR A 119 7.64 6.48 -4.54
N ARG A 120 6.40 6.18 -4.95
CA ARG A 120 5.67 7.02 -5.92
C ARG A 120 5.30 8.38 -5.35
N ALA A 121 4.92 8.44 -4.07
CA ALA A 121 4.62 9.69 -3.40
C ALA A 121 5.88 10.58 -3.31
N ASP A 122 7.02 9.99 -2.96
CA ASP A 122 8.30 10.71 -2.87
C ASP A 122 8.78 11.23 -4.24
N LEU A 123 8.67 10.42 -5.30
CA LEU A 123 8.96 10.87 -6.66
C LEU A 123 8.18 12.14 -7.01
N ILE A 124 6.87 12.16 -6.76
CA ILE A 124 6.02 13.33 -7.05
C ILE A 124 6.45 14.54 -6.19
N ALA A 125 6.70 14.32 -4.89
CA ALA A 125 7.11 15.39 -3.98
C ALA A 125 8.46 16.01 -4.40
N MET A 126 9.42 15.19 -4.83
CA MET A 126 10.72 15.65 -5.31
C MET A 126 10.57 16.58 -6.52
N TYR A 127 9.74 16.19 -7.49
CA TYR A 127 9.49 17.02 -8.67
C TYR A 127 8.80 18.33 -8.32
N THR A 128 7.79 18.31 -7.45
CA THR A 128 7.12 19.55 -7.01
C THR A 128 8.10 20.51 -6.32
N ARG A 129 8.96 20.01 -5.42
CA ARG A 129 9.97 20.84 -4.73
C ARG A 129 10.98 21.45 -5.70
N ARG A 130 11.40 20.68 -6.70
CA ARG A 130 12.36 21.15 -7.72
C ARG A 130 11.75 22.22 -8.61
N SER A 131 10.48 22.08 -8.99
CA SER A 131 9.75 23.10 -9.75
C SER A 131 9.56 24.39 -8.97
N THR A 132 9.19 24.32 -7.67
CA THR A 132 9.03 25.53 -6.83
C THR A 132 10.35 26.26 -6.59
N ASN A 133 11.45 25.53 -6.42
CA ASN A 133 12.77 26.15 -6.24
C ASN A 133 13.28 26.80 -7.53
N LEU A 134 12.93 26.26 -8.70
CA LEU A 134 13.29 26.85 -9.99
C LEU A 134 12.49 28.12 -10.30
N SER A 135 11.20 28.15 -9.95
CA SER A 135 10.37 29.36 -10.08
C SER A 135 10.84 30.49 -9.15
N LEU A 136 11.27 30.17 -7.92
CA LEU A 136 11.81 31.15 -6.97
C LEU A 136 13.20 31.68 -7.32
N ALA A 137 13.91 31.04 -8.25
CA ALA A 137 15.26 31.44 -8.69
C ALA A 137 15.25 32.24 -10.00
N LEU A 138 14.08 32.40 -10.63
CA LEU A 138 13.88 33.16 -11.87
C LEU A 138 13.10 34.47 -11.65
N ASP A 139 12.72 34.75 -10.40
CA ASP A 139 12.19 36.01 -9.90
C ASP A 139 13.29 36.77 -9.11
#